data_AF-A0AAE0RBN1-F1
#
_entry.id   AF-A0AAE0RBN1-F1
#
_cell.length_a   1.000
_cell.length_b   1.000
_cell.length_c   1.000
_cell.angle_alpha   90.00
_cell.angle_beta   90.00
_cell.angle_gamma   90.00
#
_symmetry.space_group_name_H-M   'P 1'
#
loop_
_entity.id
_entity.type
_entity.pdbx_description
1 polymer ?
#
loop_
_entity_poly.entity_id
_entity_poly.type
_entity_poly.pdbx_seq_one_letter_code
_entity_poly.pdbx_strand_id
1 'polypeptide(L)'
;MSHAGSKKRKLDKPAEDKLYFESYADVSIHEEMIADTVRTDTYRKAIFNNKSEIEGKVVLDVGAGTGVLSVFCAQAGARKVYAVEASSIAEQAEKIIKQNKVEDKVEVIKGALEAVELPEQVDVIVSEWMGYALLHESMLNSVISARDRWLKPGGLMLPDKAELFIAPINDLVVEERLNFWSTVKSQYGVDMSCMTDFARGCIMASAEITIKPVTVEDVLSHPVKFAELDLNAVNLEHLSSVRGRFRCLCFGSAAFNAFCVFFAVTFPGSRHPLVLSTSPFKPETHWKQAVLYLDQAVEVVQDTLVEGDVHMYPSEEGSRHICIHVDYTVGEEKKKSKTFAISDGSSYAEPS
;
A
#
# COMPACT_ATOMS: atom_id res chain seq x y z
N MET A 1 -11.25 22.26 -33.03
CA MET A 1 -9.87 21.76 -33.13
C MET A 1 -9.73 20.63 -32.14
N SER A 2 -9.47 19.44 -32.66
CA SER A 2 -9.45 18.16 -31.93
C SER A 2 -8.40 18.16 -30.82
N HIS A 3 -8.80 17.88 -29.59
CA HIS A 3 -7.89 17.44 -28.53
C HIS A 3 -7.33 16.07 -28.92
N ALA A 4 -6.16 16.07 -29.55
CA ALA A 4 -5.35 14.87 -29.66
C ALA A 4 -4.87 14.54 -28.24
N GLY A 5 -5.47 13.50 -27.64
CA GLY A 5 -4.97 12.93 -26.40
C GLY A 5 -3.52 12.54 -26.59
N SER A 6 -2.64 13.17 -25.81
CA SER A 6 -1.25 12.75 -25.69
C SER A 6 -1.28 11.35 -25.07
N LYS A 7 -1.11 10.30 -25.89
CA LYS A 7 -0.82 8.98 -25.37
C LYS A 7 0.52 9.08 -24.65
N LYS A 8 0.51 9.12 -23.31
CA LYS A 8 1.73 8.97 -22.50
C LYS A 8 2.45 7.72 -22.99
N ARG A 9 3.72 7.87 -23.37
CA ARG A 9 4.53 6.78 -23.92
C ARG A 9 4.90 5.85 -22.76
N LYS A 10 4.47 4.59 -22.84
CA LYS A 10 4.88 3.53 -21.91
C LYS A 10 6.40 3.53 -21.76
N LEU A 11 6.89 3.63 -20.53
CA LEU A 11 8.32 3.51 -20.24
C LEU A 11 8.73 2.03 -20.37
N ASP A 12 9.92 1.78 -20.90
CA ASP A 12 10.49 0.43 -20.88
C ASP A 12 10.89 0.08 -19.45
N LYS A 13 10.73 -1.20 -19.06
CA LYS A 13 10.91 -1.69 -17.69
C LYS A 13 12.20 -1.20 -16.98
N PRO A 14 13.38 -1.18 -17.61
CA PRO A 14 14.60 -0.69 -16.95
C PRO A 14 14.55 0.81 -16.59
N ALA A 15 13.82 1.62 -17.36
CA ALA A 15 13.65 3.05 -17.06
C ALA A 15 12.64 3.25 -15.91
N GLU A 16 11.57 2.45 -15.87
CA GLU A 16 10.60 2.42 -14.77
C GLU A 16 11.28 2.02 -13.45
N ASP A 17 12.08 0.94 -13.47
CA ASP A 17 12.84 0.48 -12.29
C ASP A 17 13.84 1.53 -11.80
N LYS A 18 14.51 2.22 -12.73
CA LYS A 18 15.44 3.29 -12.36
C LYS A 18 14.75 4.44 -11.63
N LEU A 19 13.64 4.94 -12.17
CA LEU A 19 12.87 6.03 -11.54
C LEU A 19 12.33 5.62 -10.17
N TYR A 20 11.87 4.38 -10.05
CA TYR A 20 11.46 3.80 -8.77
C TYR A 20 12.60 3.78 -7.76
N PHE A 21 13.79 3.28 -8.11
CA PHE A 21 14.91 3.27 -7.18
C PHE A 21 15.42 4.69 -6.86
N GLU A 22 15.30 5.64 -7.79
CA GLU A 22 15.67 7.04 -7.56
C GLU A 22 14.73 7.74 -6.56
N SER A 23 13.43 7.39 -6.49
CA SER A 23 12.53 7.97 -5.48
C SER A 23 12.96 7.61 -4.06
N TYR A 24 13.39 6.37 -3.83
CA TYR A 24 13.90 5.91 -2.54
C TYR A 24 15.31 6.40 -2.19
N ALA A 25 15.96 7.18 -3.04
CA ALA A 25 17.23 7.83 -2.69
C ALA A 25 17.05 9.02 -1.74
N ASP A 26 15.85 9.61 -1.68
CA ASP A 26 15.55 10.80 -0.91
C ASP A 26 15.28 10.50 0.58
N VAL A 27 15.77 11.37 1.46
CA VAL A 27 15.64 11.20 2.92
C VAL A 27 14.18 11.24 3.39
N SER A 28 13.31 12.00 2.71
CA SER A 28 11.94 12.28 3.17
C SER A 28 11.10 11.02 3.24
N ILE A 29 11.25 10.10 2.28
CA ILE A 29 10.52 8.82 2.25
C ILE A 29 10.98 7.94 3.41
N HIS A 30 12.30 7.86 3.67
CA HIS A 30 12.82 7.08 4.80
C HIS A 30 12.45 7.68 6.16
N GLU A 31 12.41 9.01 6.26
CA GLU A 31 11.94 9.71 7.46
C GLU A 31 10.47 9.40 7.74
N GLU A 32 9.58 9.53 6.75
CA GLU A 32 8.16 9.19 6.89
C GLU A 32 7.97 7.72 7.33
N MET A 33 8.67 6.81 6.65
CA MET A 33 8.65 5.38 6.95
C MET A 33 9.12 5.04 8.37
N ILE A 34 10.17 5.70 8.88
CA ILE A 34 10.72 5.45 10.22
C ILE A 34 9.90 6.17 11.30
N ALA A 35 9.39 7.36 11.01
CA ALA A 35 8.52 8.14 11.90
C ALA A 35 7.16 7.47 12.11
N ASP A 36 6.72 6.63 11.17
CA ASP A 36 5.62 5.69 11.37
C ASP A 36 5.99 4.63 12.43
N THR A 37 5.72 4.97 13.68
CA THR A 37 5.99 4.10 14.83
C THR A 37 5.13 2.84 14.81
N VAL A 38 3.93 2.87 14.23
CA VAL A 38 3.05 1.69 14.11
C VAL A 38 3.70 0.68 13.18
N ARG A 39 4.17 1.10 12.01
CA ARG A 39 4.98 0.28 11.09
C ARG A 39 6.24 -0.22 11.77
N THR A 40 7.10 0.69 12.22
CA THR A 40 8.47 0.37 12.64
C THR A 40 8.50 -0.50 13.90
N ASP A 41 7.67 -0.19 14.90
CA ASP A 41 7.60 -1.03 16.12
C ASP A 41 6.97 -2.39 15.85
N THR A 42 6.03 -2.49 14.89
CA THR A 42 5.42 -3.79 14.57
C THR A 42 6.44 -4.73 13.93
N TYR A 43 7.24 -4.25 12.98
CA TYR A 43 8.37 -5.03 12.43
C TYR A 43 9.38 -5.40 13.51
N ARG A 44 9.79 -4.44 14.35
CA ARG A 44 10.69 -4.70 15.47
C ARG A 44 10.14 -5.82 16.36
N LYS A 45 8.89 -5.69 16.83
CA LYS A 45 8.23 -6.70 17.67
C LYS A 45 8.12 -8.05 16.95
N ALA A 46 7.77 -8.08 15.68
CA ALA A 46 7.69 -9.32 14.90
C ALA A 46 9.04 -10.06 14.85
N ILE A 47 10.12 -9.34 14.58
CA ILE A 47 11.48 -9.89 14.56
C ILE A 47 11.85 -10.44 15.95
N PHE A 48 11.66 -9.67 17.02
CA PHE A 48 11.99 -10.14 18.38
C PHE A 48 11.07 -11.26 18.89
N ASN A 49 9.80 -11.30 18.46
CA ASN A 49 8.88 -12.39 18.79
C ASN A 49 9.27 -13.72 18.11
N ASN A 50 9.95 -13.64 16.98
CA ASN A 50 10.51 -14.78 16.25
C ASN A 50 12.00 -15.00 16.53
N LYS A 51 12.53 -14.43 17.64
CA LYS A 51 13.95 -14.52 17.98
C LYS A 51 14.48 -15.97 17.95
N SER A 52 13.73 -16.95 18.45
CA SER A 52 14.15 -18.36 18.46
C SER A 52 14.36 -18.94 17.05
N GLU A 53 13.66 -18.41 16.06
CA GLU A 53 13.77 -18.81 14.65
C GLU A 53 14.82 -17.97 13.89
N ILE A 54 15.36 -16.91 14.49
CA ILE A 54 16.34 -16.00 13.89
C ILE A 54 17.74 -16.20 14.48
N GLU A 55 17.83 -16.55 15.77
CA GLU A 55 19.10 -16.67 16.47
C GLU A 55 20.01 -17.74 15.83
N GLY A 56 21.23 -17.33 15.45
CA GLY A 56 22.18 -18.20 14.76
C GLY A 56 21.86 -18.51 13.30
N LYS A 57 20.82 -17.89 12.72
CA LYS A 57 20.36 -18.11 11.34
C LYS A 57 20.84 -17.04 10.35
N VAL A 58 20.63 -17.33 9.06
CA VAL A 58 20.91 -16.41 7.95
C VAL A 58 19.62 -15.73 7.53
N VAL A 59 19.64 -14.40 7.46
CA VAL A 59 18.48 -13.57 7.09
C VAL A 59 18.77 -12.85 5.78
N LEU A 60 17.75 -12.73 4.92
CA LEU A 60 17.73 -11.81 3.78
C LEU A 60 16.73 -10.68 4.08
N ASP A 61 17.18 -9.44 3.99
CA ASP A 61 16.35 -8.25 4.02
C ASP A 61 16.20 -7.71 2.60
N VAL A 62 14.99 -7.80 2.03
CA VAL A 62 14.71 -7.43 0.63
C VAL A 62 14.22 -5.99 0.57
N GLY A 63 15.00 -5.13 -0.09
CA GLY A 63 14.75 -3.69 -0.11
C GLY A 63 15.06 -3.08 1.25
N ALA A 64 16.29 -3.29 1.72
CA ALA A 64 16.69 -2.98 3.09
C ALA A 64 16.60 -1.48 3.43
N GLY A 65 16.56 -0.60 2.43
CA GLY A 65 16.51 0.85 2.62
C GLY A 65 17.68 1.32 3.48
N THR A 66 17.39 2.00 4.60
CA THR A 66 18.39 2.44 5.58
C THR A 66 19.02 1.30 6.41
N GLY A 67 18.58 0.05 6.24
CA GLY A 67 19.07 -1.13 6.95
C GLY A 67 18.49 -1.32 8.36
N VAL A 68 17.45 -0.56 8.74
CA VAL A 68 16.88 -0.62 10.09
C VAL A 68 16.36 -2.02 10.45
N LEU A 69 15.69 -2.71 9.52
CA LEU A 69 15.17 -4.07 9.72
C LEU A 69 16.31 -5.09 9.81
N SER A 70 17.33 -4.95 8.96
CA SER A 70 18.57 -5.72 9.04
C SER A 70 19.27 -5.59 10.40
N VAL A 71 19.34 -4.38 10.95
CA VAL A 71 19.88 -4.13 12.29
C VAL A 71 19.02 -4.81 13.37
N PHE A 72 17.69 -4.77 13.28
CA PHE A 72 16.82 -5.52 14.20
C PHE A 72 17.08 -7.03 14.14
N CYS A 73 17.28 -7.60 12.95
CA CYS A 73 17.61 -9.02 12.80
C CYS A 73 18.96 -9.37 13.44
N ALA A 74 19.98 -8.53 13.27
CA ALA A 74 21.27 -8.69 13.94
C ALA A 74 21.15 -8.60 15.47
N GLN A 75 20.33 -7.69 15.99
CA GLN A 75 20.02 -7.57 17.42
C GLN A 75 19.24 -8.77 17.97
N ALA A 76 18.38 -9.38 17.15
CA ALA A 76 17.71 -10.64 17.46
C ALA A 76 18.65 -11.85 17.45
N GLY A 77 19.91 -11.68 17.03
CA GLY A 77 20.93 -12.72 17.12
C GLY A 77 21.14 -13.49 15.82
N ALA A 78 20.69 -12.96 14.68
CA ALA A 78 21.05 -13.51 13.37
C ALA A 78 22.57 -13.69 13.26
N ARG A 79 23.01 -14.82 12.69
CA ARG A 79 24.42 -15.12 12.40
C ARG A 79 24.93 -14.21 11.29
N LYS A 80 24.10 -14.01 10.27
CA LYS A 80 24.40 -13.22 9.08
C LYS A 80 23.10 -12.61 8.55
N VAL A 81 23.16 -11.37 8.09
CA VAL A 81 22.06 -10.68 7.40
C VAL A 81 22.58 -10.15 6.07
N TYR A 82 21.94 -10.51 4.97
CA TYR A 82 22.16 -9.92 3.65
C TYR A 82 21.12 -8.82 3.45
N ALA A 83 21.56 -7.56 3.48
CA ALA A 83 20.73 -6.38 3.30
C ALA A 83 20.80 -5.95 1.83
N VAL A 84 19.83 -6.38 1.01
CA VAL A 84 19.82 -6.08 -0.43
C VAL A 84 19.04 -4.80 -0.68
N GLU A 85 19.68 -3.81 -1.29
CA GLU A 85 19.09 -2.50 -1.58
C GLU A 85 19.57 -2.00 -2.94
N ALA A 86 18.63 -1.60 -3.81
CA ALA A 86 18.95 -1.21 -5.18
C ALA A 86 19.27 0.28 -5.32
N SER A 87 18.66 1.14 -4.50
CA SER A 87 18.84 2.58 -4.54
C SER A 87 20.16 3.02 -3.91
N SER A 88 20.49 4.32 -4.03
CA SER A 88 21.71 4.87 -3.43
C SER A 88 21.67 4.93 -1.90
N ILE A 89 20.51 4.75 -1.27
CA ILE A 89 20.39 4.73 0.21
C ILE A 89 21.17 3.58 0.84
N ALA A 90 21.55 2.55 0.06
CA ALA A 90 22.45 1.49 0.49
C ALA A 90 23.75 2.03 1.13
N GLU A 91 24.26 3.17 0.64
CA GLU A 91 25.47 3.82 1.17
C GLU A 91 25.24 4.39 2.58
N GLN A 92 24.02 4.79 2.90
CA GLN A 92 23.59 5.22 4.23
C GLN A 92 23.38 3.99 5.13
N ALA A 93 22.82 2.91 4.60
CA ALA A 93 22.68 1.65 5.33
C ALA A 93 24.03 1.13 5.84
N GLU A 94 25.08 1.12 5.00
CA GLU A 94 26.43 0.73 5.39
C GLU A 94 26.97 1.58 6.57
N LYS A 95 26.74 2.90 6.53
CA LYS A 95 27.15 3.81 7.62
C LYS A 95 26.39 3.51 8.90
N ILE A 96 25.08 3.28 8.82
CA ILE A 96 24.22 2.96 9.97
C ILE A 96 24.64 1.62 10.59
N ILE A 97 24.87 0.60 9.78
CA ILE A 97 25.33 -0.73 10.21
C ILE A 97 26.64 -0.62 11.00
N LYS A 98 27.61 0.12 10.47
CA LYS A 98 28.89 0.36 11.14
C LYS A 98 28.74 1.17 12.42
N GLN A 99 27.88 2.19 12.44
CA GLN A 99 27.60 2.99 13.64
C GLN A 99 26.98 2.13 14.77
N ASN A 100 26.18 1.14 14.40
CA ASN A 100 25.55 0.20 15.33
C ASN A 100 26.44 -1.00 15.69
N LYS A 101 27.66 -1.09 15.15
CA LYS A 101 28.66 -2.12 15.45
C LYS A 101 28.17 -3.54 15.14
N VAL A 102 27.48 -3.69 14.01
CA VAL A 102 26.96 -4.98 13.52
C VAL A 102 27.44 -5.31 12.10
N GLU A 103 28.47 -4.62 11.61
CA GLU A 103 29.08 -4.83 10.28
C GLU A 103 29.71 -6.21 10.10
N ASP A 104 30.02 -6.92 11.18
CA ASP A 104 30.47 -8.32 11.16
C ASP A 104 29.33 -9.28 10.81
N LYS A 105 28.08 -8.89 11.08
CA LYS A 105 26.88 -9.69 10.85
C LYS A 105 26.06 -9.23 9.66
N VAL A 106 25.98 -7.93 9.40
CA VAL A 106 25.14 -7.36 8.34
C VAL A 106 26.01 -6.94 7.16
N GLU A 107 25.74 -7.51 6.00
CA GLU A 107 26.39 -7.19 4.74
C GLU A 107 25.38 -6.51 3.81
N VAL A 108 25.68 -5.27 3.42
CA VAL A 108 24.88 -4.54 2.42
C VAL A 108 25.32 -4.98 1.03
N ILE A 109 24.35 -5.36 0.20
CA ILE A 109 24.56 -5.71 -1.20
C ILE A 109 23.77 -4.74 -2.06
N LYS A 110 24.48 -3.80 -2.69
CA LYS A 110 23.87 -2.80 -3.56
C LYS A 110 23.49 -3.43 -4.91
N GLY A 111 22.19 -3.48 -5.22
CA GLY A 111 21.70 -3.98 -6.50
C GLY A 111 20.23 -4.40 -6.46
N ALA A 112 19.64 -4.55 -7.65
CA ALA A 112 18.31 -5.15 -7.78
C ALA A 112 18.36 -6.62 -7.36
N LEU A 113 17.38 -7.05 -6.55
CA LEU A 113 17.35 -8.38 -5.96
C LEU A 113 17.43 -9.50 -7.02
N GLU A 114 16.82 -9.30 -8.17
CA GLU A 114 16.80 -10.26 -9.28
C GLU A 114 18.19 -10.48 -9.89
N ALA A 115 19.10 -9.51 -9.76
CA ALA A 115 20.46 -9.55 -10.31
C ALA A 115 21.53 -9.90 -9.27
N VAL A 116 21.18 -9.96 -7.98
CA VAL A 116 22.11 -10.28 -6.89
C VAL A 116 22.29 -11.80 -6.77
N GLU A 117 23.53 -12.22 -6.51
CA GLU A 117 23.88 -13.59 -6.11
C GLU A 117 24.23 -13.61 -4.63
N LEU A 118 23.53 -14.46 -3.86
CA LEU A 118 23.86 -14.71 -2.46
C LEU A 118 24.81 -15.92 -2.35
N PRO A 119 25.75 -15.91 -1.39
CA PRO A 119 26.71 -17.00 -1.23
C PRO A 119 26.11 -18.27 -0.62
N GLU A 120 24.93 -18.17 0.02
CA GLU A 120 24.19 -19.30 0.59
C GLU A 120 22.67 -19.04 0.58
N GLN A 121 21.87 -20.10 0.69
CA GLN A 121 20.43 -19.97 0.96
C GLN A 121 20.19 -19.42 2.37
N VAL A 122 19.06 -18.72 2.55
CA VAL A 122 18.69 -18.06 3.81
C VAL A 122 17.60 -18.83 4.56
N ASP A 123 17.59 -18.71 5.88
CA ASP A 123 16.59 -19.33 6.74
C ASP A 123 15.36 -18.42 6.93
N VAL A 124 15.54 -17.11 6.81
CA VAL A 124 14.51 -16.09 7.03
C VAL A 124 14.57 -15.03 5.94
N ILE A 125 13.42 -14.63 5.41
CA ILE A 125 13.27 -13.41 4.62
C ILE A 125 12.44 -12.41 5.43
N VAL A 126 12.96 -11.20 5.59
CA VAL A 126 12.22 -10.04 6.09
C VAL A 126 12.14 -9.02 4.96
N SER A 127 10.99 -8.37 4.82
CA SER A 127 10.86 -7.27 3.87
C SER A 127 9.66 -6.42 4.26
N GLU A 128 9.84 -5.11 4.17
CA GLU A 128 8.73 -4.18 4.09
C GLU A 128 8.57 -3.78 2.62
N TRP A 129 7.56 -4.36 1.98
CA TRP A 129 7.34 -4.29 0.53
C TRP A 129 6.02 -3.62 0.16
N MET A 130 5.23 -3.22 1.15
CA MET A 130 3.85 -2.83 0.95
C MET A 130 3.79 -1.41 0.42
N GLY A 131 3.22 -1.23 -0.77
CA GLY A 131 2.89 0.10 -1.28
C GLY A 131 1.50 0.57 -0.83
N TYR A 132 1.07 1.71 -1.37
CA TYR A 132 -0.32 2.14 -1.24
C TYR A 132 -1.29 1.08 -1.79
N ALA A 133 -2.43 0.92 -1.12
CA ALA A 133 -3.37 -0.17 -1.40
C ALA A 133 -2.69 -1.56 -1.48
N LEU A 134 -1.65 -1.80 -0.66
CA LEU A 134 -0.81 -3.00 -0.59
C LEU A 134 0.11 -3.24 -1.79
N LEU A 135 -0.44 -3.20 -3.02
CA LEU A 135 0.23 -3.71 -4.21
C LEU A 135 0.84 -2.64 -5.11
N HIS A 136 0.60 -1.34 -4.83
CA HIS A 136 1.31 -0.29 -5.55
C HIS A 136 2.81 -0.48 -5.43
N GLU A 137 3.55 -0.07 -6.47
CA GLU A 137 5.00 -0.26 -6.63
C GLU A 137 5.45 -1.69 -6.94
N SER A 138 4.57 -2.69 -6.78
CA SER A 138 4.79 -4.10 -7.16
C SER A 138 6.04 -4.77 -6.56
N MET A 139 6.54 -4.28 -5.43
CA MET A 139 7.72 -4.83 -4.76
C MET A 139 7.52 -6.26 -4.24
N LEU A 140 6.28 -6.68 -3.98
CA LEU A 140 5.96 -8.07 -3.61
C LEU A 140 6.47 -9.08 -4.64
N ASN A 141 6.51 -8.73 -5.94
CA ASN A 141 7.06 -9.60 -6.97
C ASN A 141 8.54 -9.94 -6.72
N SER A 142 9.33 -8.96 -6.28
CA SER A 142 10.73 -9.15 -5.91
C SER A 142 10.84 -10.04 -4.66
N VAL A 143 10.02 -9.80 -3.64
CA VAL A 143 9.98 -10.64 -2.42
C VAL A 143 9.66 -12.10 -2.73
N ILE A 144 8.66 -12.36 -3.58
CA ILE A 144 8.30 -13.73 -4.01
C ILE A 144 9.44 -14.35 -4.83
N SER A 145 10.11 -13.58 -5.69
CA SER A 145 11.28 -14.05 -6.44
C SER A 145 12.45 -14.42 -5.52
N ALA A 146 12.66 -13.66 -4.44
CA ALA A 146 13.65 -14.01 -3.41
C ALA A 146 13.26 -15.26 -2.63
N ARG A 147 11.98 -15.40 -2.25
CA ARG A 147 11.47 -16.61 -1.58
C ARG A 147 11.78 -17.85 -2.40
N ASP A 148 11.39 -17.85 -3.68
CA ASP A 148 11.51 -19.02 -4.55
C ASP A 148 12.98 -19.37 -4.87
N ARG A 149 13.86 -18.38 -4.85
CA ARG A 149 15.27 -18.55 -5.21
C ARG A 149 16.18 -18.85 -4.00
N TRP A 150 15.97 -18.16 -2.89
CA TRP A 150 16.94 -18.07 -1.80
C TRP A 150 16.45 -18.65 -0.47
N LEU A 151 15.14 -18.74 -0.24
CA LEU A 151 14.63 -19.26 1.03
C LEU A 151 14.76 -20.79 1.07
N LYS A 152 15.30 -21.31 2.17
CA LYS A 152 15.33 -22.76 2.42
C LYS A 152 13.90 -23.31 2.55
N PRO A 153 13.66 -24.59 2.22
CA PRO A 153 12.38 -25.25 2.53
C PRO A 153 12.03 -25.13 4.02
N GLY A 154 10.84 -24.62 4.31
CA GLY A 154 10.38 -24.35 5.69
C GLY A 154 10.98 -23.10 6.33
N GLY A 155 11.65 -22.25 5.55
CA GLY A 155 12.14 -20.95 6.02
C GLY A 155 11.01 -19.98 6.38
N LEU A 156 11.37 -18.95 7.15
CA LEU A 156 10.44 -18.00 7.72
C LEU A 156 10.27 -16.76 6.82
N MET A 157 9.03 -16.36 6.56
CA MET A 157 8.69 -15.09 5.90
C MET A 157 8.16 -14.09 6.93
N LEU A 158 8.66 -12.85 6.91
CA LEU A 158 8.21 -11.76 7.77
C LEU A 158 7.86 -10.51 6.93
N PRO A 159 6.57 -10.17 6.74
CA PRO A 159 5.36 -10.92 7.12
C PRO A 159 5.12 -12.19 6.27
N ASP A 160 4.19 -13.06 6.69
CA ASP A 160 3.84 -14.31 5.98
C ASP A 160 2.45 -14.29 5.33
N LYS A 161 1.62 -13.30 5.65
CA LYS A 161 0.27 -13.17 5.11
C LYS A 161 -0.11 -11.71 4.91
N ALA A 162 -0.84 -11.41 3.85
CA ALA A 162 -1.47 -10.10 3.63
C ALA A 162 -2.98 -10.27 3.35
N GLU A 163 -3.79 -9.34 3.85
CA GLU A 163 -5.25 -9.30 3.67
C GLU A 163 -5.67 -7.92 3.16
N LEU A 164 -6.61 -7.90 2.21
CA LEU A 164 -7.15 -6.68 1.61
C LEU A 164 -8.63 -6.53 1.96
N PHE A 165 -9.00 -5.31 2.33
CA PHE A 165 -10.33 -4.96 2.81
C PHE A 165 -10.93 -3.82 2.02
N ILE A 166 -12.25 -3.81 1.90
CA ILE A 166 -13.02 -2.73 1.29
C ILE A 166 -14.22 -2.36 2.17
N ALA A 167 -14.55 -1.08 2.23
CA ALA A 167 -15.77 -0.58 2.87
C ALA A 167 -16.35 0.62 2.10
N PRO A 168 -17.68 0.77 2.01
CA PRO A 168 -18.31 2.03 1.60
C PRO A 168 -18.05 3.11 2.65
N ILE A 169 -17.79 4.35 2.19
CA ILE A 169 -17.58 5.52 3.04
C ILE A 169 -18.44 6.72 2.60
N ASN A 170 -18.71 7.63 3.55
CA ASN A 170 -19.15 9.00 3.27
C ASN A 170 -18.03 9.96 3.66
N ASP A 171 -17.27 10.43 2.68
CA ASP A 171 -16.24 11.44 2.89
C ASP A 171 -16.88 12.84 3.05
N LEU A 172 -17.06 13.26 4.31
CA LEU A 172 -17.69 14.54 4.65
C LEU A 172 -16.89 15.75 4.12
N VAL A 173 -15.57 15.64 3.97
CA VAL A 173 -14.74 16.74 3.45
C VAL A 173 -15.08 17.01 1.98
N VAL A 174 -15.34 15.97 1.20
CA VAL A 174 -15.80 16.15 -0.19
C VAL A 174 -17.19 16.74 -0.22
N GLU A 175 -18.09 16.29 0.67
CA GLU A 175 -19.43 16.85 0.78
C GLU A 175 -19.39 18.36 1.09
N GLU A 176 -18.58 18.78 2.07
CA GLU A 176 -18.35 20.19 2.40
C GLU A 176 -17.77 20.98 1.23
N ARG A 177 -16.77 20.43 0.52
CA ARG A 177 -16.16 21.09 -0.65
C ARG A 177 -17.13 21.28 -1.81
N LEU A 178 -18.08 20.38 -1.99
CA LEU A 178 -19.14 20.52 -2.98
C LEU A 178 -20.19 21.53 -2.52
N ASN A 179 -20.60 21.47 -1.25
CA ASN A 179 -21.58 22.38 -0.68
C ASN A 179 -21.08 23.83 -0.56
N PHE A 180 -19.77 24.05 -0.45
CA PHE A 180 -19.12 25.36 -0.36
C PHE A 180 -19.68 26.37 -1.38
N TRP A 181 -19.82 25.97 -2.65
CA TRP A 181 -20.23 26.85 -3.74
C TRP A 181 -21.64 27.45 -3.56
N SER A 182 -22.52 26.72 -2.87
CA SER A 182 -23.87 27.22 -2.52
C SER A 182 -23.85 28.27 -1.41
N THR A 183 -22.83 28.26 -0.54
CA THR A 183 -22.73 29.18 0.61
C THR A 183 -22.15 30.55 0.26
N VAL A 184 -21.47 30.67 -0.89
CA VAL A 184 -20.80 31.90 -1.35
C VAL A 184 -21.78 33.08 -1.45
N LYS A 185 -23.03 32.83 -1.86
CA LYS A 185 -24.06 33.86 -1.96
C LYS A 185 -24.35 34.54 -0.64
N SER A 186 -24.51 33.75 0.43
CA SER A 186 -24.77 34.29 1.76
C SER A 186 -23.56 35.01 2.37
N GLN A 187 -22.34 34.59 2.00
CA GLN A 187 -21.11 35.15 2.57
C GLN A 187 -20.67 36.44 1.86
N TYR A 188 -20.78 36.47 0.53
CA TYR A 188 -20.19 37.52 -0.30
C TYR A 188 -21.18 38.18 -1.26
N GLY A 189 -22.45 37.78 -1.26
CA GLY A 189 -23.47 38.35 -2.15
C GLY A 189 -23.38 37.90 -3.61
N VAL A 190 -22.53 36.91 -3.92
CA VAL A 190 -22.33 36.38 -5.28
C VAL A 190 -22.82 34.93 -5.37
N ASP A 191 -23.81 34.67 -6.23
CA ASP A 191 -24.33 33.31 -6.43
C ASP A 191 -23.38 32.50 -7.31
N MET A 192 -22.64 31.59 -6.69
CA MET A 192 -21.71 30.67 -7.36
C MET A 192 -22.20 29.22 -7.31
N SER A 193 -23.49 28.99 -7.01
CA SER A 193 -24.04 27.64 -6.87
C SER A 193 -23.89 26.77 -8.14
N CYS A 194 -23.80 27.39 -9.32
CA CYS A 194 -23.50 26.72 -10.59
C CYS A 194 -22.13 26.00 -10.63
N MET A 195 -21.19 26.37 -9.76
CA MET A 195 -19.87 25.74 -9.69
C MET A 195 -19.90 24.32 -9.09
N THR A 196 -20.98 23.93 -8.43
CA THR A 196 -21.11 22.62 -7.78
C THR A 196 -20.91 21.46 -8.77
N ASP A 197 -21.51 21.56 -9.96
CA ASP A 197 -21.39 20.51 -10.98
C ASP A 197 -19.98 20.43 -11.57
N PHE A 198 -19.34 21.59 -11.79
CA PHE A 198 -17.95 21.66 -12.21
C PHE A 198 -17.02 21.05 -11.15
N ALA A 199 -17.19 21.42 -9.88
CA ALA A 199 -16.41 20.90 -8.77
C ALA A 199 -16.57 19.39 -8.60
N ARG A 200 -17.78 18.85 -8.78
CA ARG A 200 -18.03 17.40 -8.77
C ARG A 200 -17.23 16.68 -9.86
N GLY A 201 -17.21 17.24 -11.06
CA GLY A 201 -16.38 16.73 -12.17
C GLY A 201 -14.89 16.73 -11.86
N CYS A 202 -14.39 17.73 -11.12
CA CYS A 202 -12.97 17.82 -10.75
C CYS A 202 -12.59 16.93 -9.56
N ILE A 203 -13.49 16.73 -8.59
CA ILE A 203 -13.17 16.06 -7.32
C ILE A 203 -13.53 14.58 -7.35
N MET A 204 -14.71 14.22 -7.88
CA MET A 204 -15.27 12.86 -7.76
C MET A 204 -15.20 12.08 -9.08
N ALA A 205 -15.35 12.77 -10.22
CA ALA A 205 -15.38 12.11 -11.52
C ALA A 205 -13.97 11.75 -12.05
N SER A 206 -12.91 12.04 -11.31
CA SER A 206 -11.59 11.50 -11.63
C SER A 206 -11.58 9.99 -11.41
N ALA A 207 -10.86 9.28 -12.27
CA ALA A 207 -10.56 7.85 -12.11
C ALA A 207 -9.30 7.67 -11.24
N GLU A 208 -9.00 8.64 -10.37
CA GLU A 208 -7.79 8.66 -9.56
C GLU A 208 -8.04 8.06 -8.18
N ILE A 209 -7.11 7.23 -7.72
CA ILE A 209 -7.06 6.73 -6.35
C ILE A 209 -6.48 7.83 -5.48
N THR A 210 -7.26 8.29 -4.49
CA THR A 210 -6.78 9.30 -3.53
C THR A 210 -6.24 8.62 -2.28
N ILE A 211 -4.99 8.91 -1.91
CA ILE A 211 -4.41 8.42 -0.65
C ILE A 211 -4.64 9.46 0.45
N LYS A 212 -5.52 9.14 1.39
CA LYS A 212 -5.86 10.02 2.51
C LYS A 212 -6.29 9.24 3.74
N PRO A 213 -6.13 9.80 4.96
CA PRO A 213 -6.73 9.21 6.14
C PRO A 213 -8.26 9.25 6.02
N VAL A 214 -8.90 8.15 6.38
CA VAL A 214 -10.34 7.99 6.51
C VAL A 214 -10.65 7.88 7.99
N THR A 215 -11.62 8.66 8.47
CA THR A 215 -12.01 8.57 9.88
C THR A 215 -12.98 7.41 10.10
N VAL A 216 -13.05 6.91 11.33
CA VAL A 216 -13.99 5.84 11.69
C VAL A 216 -15.45 6.23 11.42
N GLU A 217 -15.76 7.52 11.58
CA GLU A 217 -17.11 8.08 11.39
C GLU A 217 -17.54 8.09 9.92
N ASP A 218 -16.58 8.14 8.99
CA ASP A 218 -16.85 8.10 7.55
C ASP A 218 -17.23 6.68 7.08
N VAL A 219 -16.95 5.62 7.85
CA VAL A 219 -17.14 4.24 7.41
C VAL A 219 -18.59 3.79 7.57
N LEU A 220 -19.22 3.40 6.46
CA LEU A 220 -20.67 3.15 6.40
C LEU A 220 -21.09 1.71 6.66
N SER A 221 -20.15 0.76 6.80
CA SER A 221 -20.47 -0.64 7.12
C SER A 221 -19.28 -1.36 7.76
N HIS A 222 -19.49 -2.61 8.19
CA HIS A 222 -18.36 -3.46 8.56
C HIS A 222 -17.47 -3.73 7.34
N PRO A 223 -16.14 -3.48 7.42
CA PRO A 223 -15.25 -3.75 6.31
C PRO A 223 -15.23 -5.22 5.90
N VAL A 224 -15.15 -5.48 4.60
CA VAL A 224 -15.17 -6.83 4.04
C VAL A 224 -13.80 -7.19 3.53
N LYS A 225 -13.24 -8.32 3.99
CA LYS A 225 -12.05 -8.91 3.37
C LYS A 225 -12.42 -9.46 2.00
N PHE A 226 -11.82 -8.93 0.94
CA PHE A 226 -12.05 -9.41 -0.42
C PHE A 226 -10.92 -10.27 -0.96
N ALA A 227 -9.69 -10.14 -0.45
CA ALA A 227 -8.57 -10.97 -0.85
C ALA A 227 -7.62 -11.29 0.31
N GLU A 228 -6.92 -12.40 0.21
CA GLU A 228 -5.88 -12.87 1.12
C GLU A 228 -4.73 -13.46 0.29
N LEU A 229 -3.50 -13.09 0.65
CA LEU A 229 -2.27 -13.55 0.04
C LEU A 229 -1.46 -14.30 1.09
N ASP A 230 -1.28 -15.61 0.90
CA ASP A 230 -0.31 -16.42 1.66
C ASP A 230 1.06 -16.28 0.98
N LEU A 231 1.99 -15.59 1.63
CA LEU A 231 3.31 -15.29 1.07
C LEU A 231 4.19 -16.55 0.98
N ASN A 232 3.79 -17.68 1.56
CA ASN A 232 4.51 -18.95 1.39
C ASN A 232 4.09 -19.68 0.10
N ALA A 233 2.92 -19.37 -0.46
CA ALA A 233 2.32 -20.13 -1.56
C ALA A 233 2.02 -19.29 -2.80
N VAL A 234 1.79 -17.98 -2.64
CA VAL A 234 1.40 -17.10 -3.75
C VAL A 234 2.50 -17.04 -4.82
N ASN A 235 2.11 -16.94 -6.10
CA ASN A 235 3.02 -16.85 -7.23
C ASN A 235 2.77 -15.56 -8.03
N LEU A 236 3.70 -15.24 -8.95
CA LEU A 236 3.64 -14.01 -9.75
C LEU A 236 2.40 -13.92 -10.65
N GLU A 237 1.88 -15.07 -11.12
CA GLU A 237 0.66 -15.11 -11.92
C GLU A 237 -0.54 -14.63 -11.11
N HIS A 238 -0.67 -15.10 -9.86
CA HIS A 238 -1.72 -14.64 -8.94
C HIS A 238 -1.61 -13.15 -8.64
N LEU A 239 -0.39 -12.63 -8.43
CA LEU A 239 -0.17 -11.21 -8.15
C LEU A 239 -0.51 -10.31 -9.34
N SER A 240 -0.49 -10.84 -10.56
CA SER A 240 -0.91 -10.08 -11.75
C SER A 240 -2.42 -9.83 -11.85
N SER A 241 -3.24 -10.57 -11.08
CA SER A 241 -4.69 -10.42 -11.05
C SER A 241 -5.28 -10.89 -9.72
N VAL A 242 -5.37 -9.96 -8.76
CA VAL A 242 -5.98 -10.23 -7.45
C VAL A 242 -7.47 -9.87 -7.53
N ARG A 243 -8.35 -10.84 -7.24
CA ARG A 243 -9.81 -10.68 -7.35
C ARG A 243 -10.52 -11.09 -6.08
N GLY A 244 -11.63 -10.42 -5.79
CA GLY A 244 -12.44 -10.69 -4.61
C GLY A 244 -13.87 -10.23 -4.76
N ARG A 245 -14.76 -10.80 -3.95
CA ARG A 245 -16.14 -10.33 -3.82
C ARG A 245 -16.32 -9.66 -2.47
N PHE A 246 -17.20 -8.67 -2.42
CA PHE A 246 -17.60 -8.04 -1.17
C PHE A 246 -19.13 -7.92 -1.10
N ARG A 247 -19.65 -7.96 0.12
CA ARG A 247 -21.07 -7.80 0.43
C ARG A 247 -21.20 -7.28 1.84
N CYS A 248 -21.86 -6.14 2.01
CA CYS A 248 -22.04 -5.47 3.29
C CYS A 248 -23.39 -4.77 3.37
N LEU A 249 -23.83 -4.46 4.59
CA LEU A 249 -25.05 -3.71 4.89
C LEU A 249 -24.66 -2.38 5.54
N CYS A 250 -25.24 -1.28 5.05
CA CYS A 250 -24.98 0.04 5.59
C CYS A 250 -25.53 0.21 7.01
N PHE A 251 -24.79 0.90 7.88
CA PHE A 251 -25.17 1.13 9.27
C PHE A 251 -26.36 2.09 9.43
N GLY A 252 -26.55 3.03 8.50
CA GLY A 252 -27.54 4.09 8.66
C GLY A 252 -27.62 5.00 7.44
N SER A 253 -28.31 6.13 7.60
CA SER A 253 -28.51 7.12 6.55
C SER A 253 -27.25 7.94 6.29
N ALA A 254 -26.75 7.95 5.06
CA ALA A 254 -25.60 8.74 4.64
C ALA A 254 -25.51 8.84 3.11
N ALA A 255 -24.69 9.78 2.62
CA ALA A 255 -24.33 9.89 1.21
C ALA A 255 -23.10 9.01 0.92
N PHE A 256 -23.30 7.77 0.44
CA PHE A 256 -22.21 6.89 0.03
C PHE A 256 -21.53 7.47 -1.21
N ASN A 257 -20.29 7.98 -1.05
CA ASN A 257 -19.61 8.77 -2.07
C ASN A 257 -18.26 8.18 -2.52
N ALA A 258 -17.71 7.20 -1.80
CA ALA A 258 -16.48 6.51 -2.17
C ALA A 258 -16.35 5.15 -1.49
N PHE A 259 -15.54 4.25 -2.06
CA PHE A 259 -15.02 3.10 -1.33
C PHE A 259 -13.69 3.45 -0.66
N CYS A 260 -13.41 2.84 0.48
CA CYS A 260 -12.11 2.84 1.15
C CYS A 260 -11.50 1.45 1.04
N VAL A 261 -10.28 1.35 0.51
CA VAL A 261 -9.47 0.13 0.45
C VAL A 261 -8.27 0.27 1.37
N PHE A 262 -8.03 -0.76 2.18
CA PHE A 262 -6.90 -0.84 3.10
C PHE A 262 -6.44 -2.29 3.27
N PHE A 263 -5.36 -2.50 4.01
CA PHE A 263 -4.77 -3.81 4.18
C PHE A 263 -4.34 -4.11 5.61
N ALA A 264 -4.02 -5.37 5.84
CA ALA A 264 -3.27 -5.79 7.01
C ALA A 264 -2.24 -6.85 6.60
N VAL A 265 -1.08 -6.85 7.22
CA VAL A 265 -0.11 -7.95 7.12
C VAL A 265 0.04 -8.63 8.47
N THR A 266 0.17 -9.94 8.44
CA THR A 266 0.35 -10.77 9.63
C THR A 266 1.77 -11.30 9.67
N PHE A 267 2.36 -11.28 10.87
CA PHE A 267 3.62 -11.92 11.16
C PHE A 267 3.36 -13.20 11.97
N PRO A 268 4.03 -14.30 11.62
CA PRO A 268 3.98 -15.53 12.40
C PRO A 268 4.50 -15.27 13.82
N GLY A 269 4.05 -16.05 14.79
CA GLY A 269 4.48 -15.92 16.17
C GLY A 269 4.10 -17.12 17.02
N SER A 270 4.98 -17.48 17.97
CA SER A 270 4.86 -18.70 18.80
C SER A 270 3.67 -18.72 19.77
N ARG A 271 3.09 -17.56 20.10
CA ARG A 271 1.91 -17.46 20.99
C ARG A 271 0.70 -16.88 20.28
N HIS A 272 0.85 -15.71 19.68
CA HIS A 272 -0.18 -15.03 18.90
C HIS A 272 0.45 -14.36 17.69
N PRO A 273 -0.20 -14.41 16.51
CA PRO A 273 0.23 -13.65 15.35
C PRO A 273 0.20 -12.15 15.65
N LEU A 274 1.18 -11.42 15.14
CA LEU A 274 1.21 -9.96 15.23
C LEU A 274 0.66 -9.38 13.92
N VAL A 275 -0.21 -8.37 14.00
CA VAL A 275 -0.85 -7.77 12.82
C VAL A 275 -0.49 -6.29 12.72
N LEU A 276 0.07 -5.90 11.58
CA LEU A 276 0.20 -4.51 11.15
C LEU A 276 -1.01 -4.20 10.27
N SER A 277 -1.85 -3.24 10.68
CA SER A 277 -3.08 -2.90 9.96
C SER A 277 -3.12 -1.42 9.61
N THR A 278 -3.56 -1.12 8.38
CA THR A 278 -3.81 0.24 7.88
C THR A 278 -5.29 0.59 7.91
N SER A 279 -6.08 -0.11 8.72
CA SER A 279 -7.51 0.11 8.86
C SER A 279 -7.81 1.48 9.49
N PRO A 280 -8.87 2.19 9.05
CA PRO A 280 -9.30 3.44 9.69
C PRO A 280 -9.71 3.24 11.17
N PHE A 281 -9.99 2.00 11.59
CA PHE A 281 -10.29 1.64 12.98
C PHE A 281 -9.05 1.38 13.86
N LYS A 282 -7.85 1.58 13.30
CA LYS A 282 -6.56 1.34 13.96
C LYS A 282 -5.73 2.62 13.97
N PRO A 283 -4.67 2.70 14.79
CA PRO A 283 -3.75 3.83 14.75
C PRO A 283 -3.26 4.10 13.32
N GLU A 284 -3.17 5.38 12.97
CA GLU A 284 -2.78 5.81 11.63
C GLU A 284 -1.36 5.37 11.28
N THR A 285 -1.17 5.03 10.01
CA THR A 285 0.10 4.67 9.37
C THR A 285 0.31 5.56 8.16
N HIS A 286 1.54 5.75 7.70
CA HIS A 286 1.83 6.59 6.53
C HIS A 286 1.09 6.16 5.24
N TRP A 287 0.80 4.86 5.09
CA TRP A 287 0.00 4.32 3.98
C TRP A 287 -1.40 4.91 3.87
N LYS A 288 -1.96 5.42 4.98
CA LYS A 288 -3.36 5.87 5.09
C LYS A 288 -4.30 4.82 4.48
N GLN A 289 -5.30 5.26 3.70
CA GLN A 289 -6.19 4.40 2.94
C GLN A 289 -6.31 4.88 1.48
N ALA A 290 -6.66 3.96 0.58
CA ALA A 290 -6.95 4.25 -0.80
C ALA A 290 -8.45 4.52 -0.99
N VAL A 291 -8.81 5.75 -1.36
CA VAL A 291 -10.18 6.22 -1.53
C VAL A 291 -10.55 6.23 -3.01
N LEU A 292 -11.67 5.58 -3.33
CA LEU A 292 -12.18 5.33 -4.68
C LEU A 292 -13.54 6.04 -4.86
N TYR A 293 -13.54 7.29 -5.31
CA TYR A 293 -14.75 8.10 -5.42
C TYR A 293 -15.72 7.59 -6.51
N LEU A 294 -17.00 7.52 -6.17
CA LEU A 294 -18.04 7.27 -7.16
C LEU A 294 -18.20 8.49 -8.07
N ASP A 295 -18.79 8.34 -9.25
CA ASP A 295 -19.06 9.49 -10.13
C ASP A 295 -20.10 10.44 -9.50
N GLN A 296 -21.01 9.87 -8.70
CA GLN A 296 -22.02 10.58 -7.93
C GLN A 296 -22.27 9.83 -6.62
N ALA A 297 -22.53 10.59 -5.55
CA ALA A 297 -22.95 10.02 -4.28
C ALA A 297 -24.31 9.33 -4.42
N VAL A 298 -24.49 8.26 -3.64
CA VAL A 298 -25.72 7.48 -3.56
C VAL A 298 -26.24 7.55 -2.13
N GLU A 299 -27.49 7.97 -1.96
CA GLU A 299 -28.13 7.94 -0.65
C GLU A 299 -28.36 6.50 -0.21
N VAL A 300 -27.80 6.14 0.94
CA VAL A 300 -28.03 4.84 1.59
C VAL A 300 -28.77 5.06 2.89
N VAL A 301 -29.48 4.03 3.34
CA VAL A 301 -30.11 3.95 4.66
C VAL A 301 -29.66 2.69 5.39
N GLN A 302 -30.06 2.54 6.65
CA GLN A 302 -29.81 1.30 7.39
C GLN A 302 -30.23 0.08 6.58
N ASP A 303 -29.37 -0.95 6.59
CA ASP A 303 -29.57 -2.22 5.91
C ASP A 303 -29.58 -2.13 4.37
N THR A 304 -29.17 -0.99 3.80
CA THR A 304 -28.91 -0.89 2.36
C THR A 304 -27.77 -1.83 1.99
N LEU A 305 -28.03 -2.75 1.07
CA LEU A 305 -27.05 -3.71 0.59
C LEU A 305 -26.08 -3.05 -0.39
N VAL A 306 -24.78 -3.19 -0.13
CA VAL A 306 -23.72 -2.84 -1.09
C VAL A 306 -22.90 -4.10 -1.37
N GLU A 307 -22.86 -4.52 -2.62
CA GLU A 307 -22.16 -5.73 -3.04
C GLU A 307 -21.52 -5.60 -4.41
N GLY A 308 -20.52 -6.44 -4.66
CA GLY A 308 -19.73 -6.33 -5.88
C GLY A 308 -18.50 -7.20 -5.95
N ASP A 309 -17.71 -6.95 -6.99
CA ASP A 309 -16.43 -7.58 -7.28
C ASP A 309 -15.34 -6.50 -7.33
N VAL A 310 -14.18 -6.81 -6.73
CA VAL A 310 -12.95 -6.01 -6.80
C VAL A 310 -11.91 -6.77 -7.59
N HIS A 311 -11.20 -6.07 -8.48
CA HIS A 311 -10.10 -6.61 -9.25
C HIS A 311 -8.92 -5.64 -9.23
N MET A 312 -7.79 -6.07 -8.66
CA MET A 312 -6.54 -5.33 -8.62
C MET A 312 -5.54 -5.94 -9.58
N TYR A 313 -4.92 -5.11 -10.43
CA TYR A 313 -3.99 -5.55 -11.47
C TYR A 313 -3.02 -4.42 -11.88
N PRO A 314 -1.84 -4.74 -12.43
CA PRO A 314 -0.92 -3.73 -12.95
C PRO A 314 -1.50 -2.91 -14.11
N SER A 315 -1.19 -1.63 -14.15
CA SER A 315 -1.58 -0.73 -15.23
C SER A 315 -0.90 -1.13 -16.55
N GLU A 316 -1.57 -0.85 -17.67
CA GLU A 316 -0.96 -0.99 -18.98
C GLU A 316 0.19 0.01 -19.20
N GLU A 317 0.17 1.15 -18.49
CA GLU A 317 1.14 2.25 -18.60
C GLU A 317 2.45 1.97 -17.86
N GLY A 318 2.41 1.21 -16.75
CA GLY A 318 3.58 0.86 -15.95
C GLY A 318 3.25 -0.28 -14.99
N SER A 319 4.16 -1.26 -14.90
CA SER A 319 3.96 -2.47 -14.11
C SER A 319 3.94 -2.22 -12.60
N ARG A 320 4.48 -1.09 -12.15
CA ARG A 320 4.48 -0.65 -10.75
C ARG A 320 3.24 0.14 -10.36
N HIS A 321 2.43 0.57 -11.33
CA HIS A 321 1.17 1.26 -11.08
C HIS A 321 0.04 0.24 -10.99
N ILE A 322 -0.82 0.34 -9.97
CA ILE A 322 -1.93 -0.60 -9.78
C ILE A 322 -3.24 0.08 -10.15
N CYS A 323 -4.03 -0.64 -10.94
CA CYS A 323 -5.43 -0.36 -11.18
C CYS A 323 -6.30 -1.13 -10.19
N ILE A 324 -7.36 -0.48 -9.69
CA ILE A 324 -8.44 -1.13 -8.94
C ILE A 324 -9.72 -0.97 -9.75
N HIS A 325 -10.28 -2.06 -10.22
CA HIS A 325 -11.59 -2.08 -10.86
C HIS A 325 -12.63 -2.57 -9.86
N VAL A 326 -13.73 -1.83 -9.75
CA VAL A 326 -14.85 -2.16 -8.87
C VAL A 326 -16.13 -2.22 -9.68
N ASP A 327 -16.72 -3.41 -9.68
CA ASP A 327 -18.08 -3.67 -10.12
C ASP A 327 -18.98 -3.65 -8.87
N TYR A 328 -20.02 -2.83 -8.82
CA TYR A 328 -20.84 -2.70 -7.60
C TYR A 328 -22.31 -2.42 -7.86
N THR A 329 -23.13 -2.80 -6.88
CA THR A 329 -24.58 -2.53 -6.80
C THR A 329 -24.89 -1.95 -5.42
N VAL A 330 -25.81 -0.98 -5.37
CA VAL A 330 -26.28 -0.33 -4.13
C VAL A 330 -27.80 -0.47 -4.08
N GLY A 331 -28.32 -1.24 -3.12
CA GLY A 331 -29.76 -1.52 -3.01
C GLY A 331 -30.33 -2.11 -4.30
N GLU A 332 -31.35 -1.43 -4.85
CA GLU A 332 -32.01 -1.81 -6.11
C GLU A 332 -31.45 -1.06 -7.34
N GLU A 333 -30.38 -0.28 -7.19
CA GLU A 333 -29.79 0.43 -8.32
C GLU A 333 -29.19 -0.53 -9.36
N LYS A 334 -29.02 -0.04 -10.59
CA LYS A 334 -28.32 -0.81 -11.63
C LYS A 334 -26.86 -0.99 -11.24
N LYS A 335 -26.31 -2.16 -11.61
CA LYS A 335 -24.86 -2.42 -11.52
C LYS A 335 -24.07 -1.30 -12.21
N LYS A 336 -23.07 -0.76 -11.51
CA LYS A 336 -22.10 0.22 -12.00
C LYS A 336 -20.70 -0.39 -11.99
N SER A 337 -19.82 0.18 -12.79
CA SER A 337 -18.43 -0.28 -12.92
C SER A 337 -17.52 0.94 -13.04
N LYS A 338 -16.43 0.97 -12.28
CA LYS A 338 -15.42 2.04 -12.36
C LYS A 338 -14.02 1.46 -12.15
N THR A 339 -13.08 1.90 -12.98
CA THR A 339 -11.65 1.60 -12.82
C THR A 339 -10.95 2.82 -12.27
N PHE A 340 -10.11 2.60 -11.27
CA PHE A 340 -9.30 3.61 -10.61
C PHE A 340 -7.82 3.29 -10.79
N ALA A 341 -6.99 4.31 -10.87
CA ALA A 341 -5.53 4.17 -10.85
C ALA A 341 -4.91 5.27 -9.98
N ILE A 342 -3.77 4.98 -9.33
CA ILE A 342 -2.97 6.04 -8.70
C ILE A 342 -2.40 6.88 -9.83
N SER A 343 -2.62 8.20 -9.81
CA SER A 343 -2.05 9.08 -10.82
C SER A 343 -0.53 9.12 -10.70
N ASP A 344 0.17 9.26 -11.83
CA ASP A 344 1.63 9.53 -11.87
C ASP A 344 1.97 10.94 -11.34
N GLY A 345 1.10 11.50 -10.50
CA GLY A 345 1.24 12.81 -9.92
C GLY A 345 2.62 12.90 -9.29
N SER A 346 3.45 13.71 -9.93
CA SER A 346 4.63 14.35 -9.39
C SER A 346 4.29 15.07 -8.08
N SER A 347 4.05 14.31 -7.02
CA SER A 347 3.85 14.78 -5.64
C SER A 347 4.75 14.05 -4.64
N TYR A 348 5.79 13.36 -5.13
CA TYR A 348 7.04 13.19 -4.39
C TYR A 348 7.98 14.38 -4.70
N ALA A 349 7.48 15.61 -4.48
CA ALA A 349 8.14 16.92 -4.46
C ALA A 349 6.98 17.95 -4.45
N GLU A 350 6.87 18.93 -3.55
CA GLU A 350 7.93 19.81 -3.05
C GLU A 350 7.83 19.98 -1.52
N PRO A 351 8.94 19.94 -0.77
CA PRO A 351 9.00 20.58 0.53
C PRO A 351 8.84 22.09 0.34
N SER A 352 7.89 22.67 1.08
CA SER A 352 7.69 24.12 1.22
C SER A 352 8.91 24.85 1.76
#